data_AF-A0A3D1TTD6-F1
#
_entry.id   AF-A0A3D1TTD6-F1
#
_cell.length_a   1.000
_cell.length_b   1.000
_cell.length_c   1.000
_cell.angle_alpha   90.00
_cell.angle_beta   90.00
_cell.angle_gamma   90.00
#
_symmetry.space_group_name_H-M   'P 1'
#
loop_
_entity.id
_entity.type
_entity.pdbx_description
1 polymer ?
#
loop_
_entity_poly.entity_id
_entity_poly.type
_entity_poly.pdbx_seq_one_letter_code
_entity_poly.pdbx_strand_id
1 'polypeptide(L)'
;MSVENRADRQLHQLGLQPADLDLVINTHLHFDHAGGNPLFVGVTVAVQQEELEAAATDNYLPVWDAPGLQFQSVEGDWSPVPGVDMMFTPGHTPGHQSMLVRFENARPWLFTWDAVCTQEHWISQDLGATADVGRARASLTRLREVAADEKAKLIFGHDMAQWEALGMDQSGGPRLVASDE
;
A
#
# COMPACT_ATOMS: atom_id res chain seq x y z
N MET A 1 -8.44 -1.99 14.48
CA MET A 1 -9.29 -2.14 13.28
C MET A 1 -10.60 -2.81 13.69
N SER A 2 -11.76 -2.28 13.28
CA SER A 2 -13.04 -2.99 13.51
C SER A 2 -13.13 -4.21 12.59
N VAL A 3 -13.99 -5.18 12.92
CA VAL A 3 -14.25 -6.33 12.04
C VAL A 3 -14.77 -5.87 10.67
N GLU A 4 -15.57 -4.81 10.65
CA GLU A 4 -16.12 -4.23 9.41
C GLU A 4 -15.04 -3.69 8.46
N ASN A 5 -13.92 -3.20 9.00
CA ASN A 5 -12.83 -2.65 8.20
C ASN A 5 -11.85 -3.71 7.68
N ARG A 6 -12.09 -5.01 7.93
CA ARG A 6 -11.25 -6.08 7.38
C ARG A 6 -11.43 -6.18 5.87
N ALA A 7 -10.34 -6.51 5.16
CA ALA A 7 -10.31 -6.55 3.70
C ALA A 7 -11.38 -7.48 3.10
N ASP A 8 -11.63 -8.66 3.68
CA ASP A 8 -12.67 -9.59 3.20
C ASP A 8 -14.09 -9.00 3.31
N ARG A 9 -14.35 -8.17 4.33
CA ARG A 9 -15.64 -7.49 4.48
C ARG A 9 -15.80 -6.36 3.49
N GLN A 10 -14.73 -5.60 3.25
CA GLN A 10 -14.72 -4.52 2.26
C GLN A 10 -14.90 -5.07 0.83
N LEU A 11 -14.24 -6.19 0.48
CA LEU A 11 -14.47 -6.89 -0.79
C LEU A 11 -15.92 -7.32 -0.95
N HIS A 12 -16.52 -7.90 0.11
CA HIS A 12 -17.91 -8.35 0.07
C HIS A 12 -18.90 -7.20 -0.16
N GLN A 13 -18.62 -5.99 0.34
CA GLN A 13 -19.42 -4.80 0.05
C GLN A 13 -19.39 -4.40 -1.43
N LEU A 14 -18.33 -4.77 -2.15
CA LEU A 14 -18.17 -4.59 -3.60
C LEU A 14 -18.70 -5.78 -4.41
N GLY A 15 -19.30 -6.79 -3.76
CA GLY A 15 -19.75 -8.02 -4.41
C GLY A 15 -18.62 -8.99 -4.77
N LEU A 16 -17.43 -8.83 -4.19
CA LEU A 16 -16.25 -9.65 -4.42
C LEU A 16 -15.92 -10.53 -3.21
N GLN A 17 -15.19 -11.60 -3.46
CA GLN A 17 -14.57 -12.47 -2.46
C GLN A 17 -13.05 -12.45 -2.63
N PRO A 18 -12.27 -12.81 -1.58
CA PRO A 18 -10.81 -12.92 -1.72
C PRO A 18 -10.37 -13.79 -2.90
N ALA A 19 -11.09 -14.86 -3.20
CA ALA A 19 -10.78 -15.76 -4.31
C ALA A 19 -11.02 -15.16 -5.71
N ASP A 20 -11.69 -14.01 -5.80
CA ASP A 20 -11.89 -13.29 -7.07
C ASP A 20 -10.67 -12.43 -7.43
N LEU A 21 -9.68 -12.30 -6.53
CA LEU A 21 -8.46 -11.52 -6.77
C LEU A 21 -7.41 -12.37 -7.48
N ASP A 22 -6.81 -11.81 -8.52
CA ASP A 22 -5.65 -12.43 -9.19
C ASP A 22 -4.35 -12.26 -8.40
N LEU A 23 -4.23 -11.14 -7.67
CA LEU A 23 -3.00 -10.73 -6.99
C LEU A 23 -3.29 -9.85 -5.78
N VAL A 24 -2.59 -10.13 -4.69
CA VAL A 24 -2.45 -9.22 -3.53
C VAL A 24 -1.03 -8.69 -3.53
N ILE A 25 -0.83 -7.39 -3.29
CA ILE A 25 0.51 -6.80 -3.21
C ILE A 25 0.70 -6.23 -1.81
N ASN A 26 1.68 -6.75 -1.06
CA ASN A 26 2.08 -6.15 0.20
C ASN A 26 3.08 -5.02 -0.06
N THR A 27 2.81 -3.84 0.50
CA THR A 27 3.75 -2.70 0.49
C THR A 27 4.97 -3.00 1.34
N HIS A 28 4.74 -3.66 2.49
CA HIS A 28 5.71 -4.22 3.40
C HIS A 28 4.98 -5.20 4.36
N LEU A 29 5.70 -5.86 5.27
CA LEU A 29 5.16 -6.99 6.06
C LEU A 29 4.87 -6.65 7.54
N HIS A 30 4.71 -5.37 7.90
CA HIS A 30 4.18 -5.03 9.22
C HIS A 30 2.74 -5.52 9.41
N PHE A 31 2.37 -5.75 10.67
CA PHE A 31 1.15 -6.47 11.05
C PHE A 31 -0.15 -5.80 10.59
N ASP A 32 -0.15 -4.49 10.45
CA ASP A 32 -1.29 -3.68 10.02
C ASP A 32 -1.48 -3.69 8.49
N HIS A 33 -0.46 -4.10 7.72
CA HIS A 33 -0.52 -4.28 6.27
C HIS A 33 -0.65 -5.75 5.86
N ALA A 34 0.09 -6.64 6.53
CA ALA A 34 0.17 -8.06 6.20
C ALA A 34 -0.58 -8.99 7.16
N GLY A 35 -1.10 -8.50 8.29
CA GLY A 35 -1.87 -9.33 9.23
C GLY A 35 -3.19 -9.87 8.66
N GLY A 36 -3.66 -9.31 7.53
CA GLY A 36 -4.79 -9.82 6.76
C GLY A 36 -4.44 -10.90 5.73
N ASN A 37 -3.15 -11.16 5.48
CA ASN A 37 -2.70 -12.14 4.49
C ASN A 37 -3.38 -13.52 4.61
N PRO A 38 -3.64 -14.09 5.82
CA PRO A 38 -4.30 -15.40 5.94
C PRO A 38 -5.68 -15.49 5.26
N LEU A 39 -6.33 -14.37 4.94
CA LEU A 39 -7.61 -14.32 4.23
C LEU A 39 -7.48 -14.62 2.73
N PHE A 40 -6.26 -14.56 2.20
CA PHE A 40 -5.96 -14.65 0.77
C PHE A 40 -5.22 -15.95 0.42
N VAL A 41 -5.33 -16.98 1.25
CA VAL A 41 -4.82 -18.33 0.90
C VAL A 41 -5.46 -18.79 -0.41
N GLY A 42 -4.61 -19.16 -1.38
CA GLY A 42 -5.03 -19.50 -2.75
C GLY A 42 -4.85 -18.37 -3.77
N VAL A 43 -4.55 -17.15 -3.32
CA VAL A 43 -4.19 -16.00 -4.17
C VAL A 43 -2.69 -15.75 -4.07
N THR A 44 -2.06 -15.35 -5.16
CA THR A 44 -0.65 -14.94 -5.15
C THR A 44 -0.47 -13.63 -4.38
N VAL A 45 0.52 -13.59 -3.49
CA VAL A 45 0.90 -12.40 -2.74
C VAL A 45 2.27 -11.92 -3.23
N ALA A 46 2.32 -10.79 -3.92
CA ALA A 46 3.56 -10.17 -4.37
C ALA A 46 4.16 -9.27 -3.29
N VAL A 47 5.48 -9.38 -3.10
CA VAL A 47 6.23 -8.63 -2.08
C VAL A 47 7.71 -8.56 -2.48
N GLN A 48 8.40 -7.49 -2.10
CA GLN A 48 9.83 -7.34 -2.39
C GLN A 48 10.62 -8.47 -1.73
N GLN A 49 11.59 -9.03 -2.46
CA GLN A 49 12.49 -10.08 -1.95
C GLN A 49 13.20 -9.63 -0.67
N GLU A 50 13.66 -8.37 -0.62
CA GLU A 50 14.33 -7.80 0.55
C GLU A 50 13.39 -7.69 1.78
N GLU A 51 12.08 -7.55 1.56
CA GLU A 51 11.11 -7.54 2.65
C GLU A 51 10.89 -8.93 3.23
N LEU A 52 10.80 -9.97 2.37
CA LEU A 52 10.72 -11.36 2.82
C LEU A 52 11.95 -11.76 3.65
N GLU A 53 13.14 -11.36 3.20
CA GLU A 53 14.38 -11.60 3.92
C GLU A 53 14.41 -10.89 5.27
N ALA A 54 13.96 -9.63 5.33
CA ALA A 54 13.85 -8.88 6.57
C ALA A 54 12.81 -9.50 7.53
N ALA A 55 11.67 -9.93 7.00
CA ALA A 55 10.56 -10.48 7.77
C ALA A 55 10.82 -11.90 8.30
N ALA A 56 11.78 -12.62 7.71
CA ALA A 56 12.29 -13.89 8.23
C ALA A 56 13.21 -13.73 9.47
N THR A 57 13.49 -12.50 9.89
CA THR A 57 14.24 -12.20 11.13
C THR A 57 13.29 -11.85 12.29
N ASP A 58 13.80 -11.82 13.54
CA ASP A 58 12.99 -11.61 14.77
C ASP A 58 12.33 -10.21 14.91
N ASN A 59 12.49 -9.32 13.93
CA ASN A 59 11.97 -7.94 14.00
C ASN A 59 10.50 -7.79 13.56
N TYR A 60 9.90 -8.86 13.02
CA TYR A 60 8.51 -8.84 12.53
C TYR A 60 7.61 -9.70 13.39
N LEU A 61 6.36 -9.27 13.57
CA LEU A 61 5.33 -10.17 14.05
C LEU A 61 5.06 -11.23 12.97
N PRO A 62 5.09 -12.54 13.29
CA PRO A 62 4.99 -13.62 12.29
C PRO A 62 3.55 -13.83 11.80
N VAL A 63 2.77 -12.76 11.64
CA VAL A 63 1.36 -12.78 11.20
C VAL A 63 1.23 -12.72 9.68
N TRP A 64 2.33 -12.42 8.98
CA TRP A 64 2.37 -12.27 7.53
C TRP A 64 2.45 -13.62 6.80
N ASP A 65 3.04 -14.65 7.43
CA ASP A 65 3.29 -15.98 6.86
C ASP A 65 2.32 -17.03 7.44
N ALA A 66 1.18 -17.20 6.79
CA ALA A 66 0.24 -18.27 7.11
C ALA A 66 0.43 -19.50 6.20
N PRO A 67 0.26 -20.73 6.73
CA PRO A 67 0.35 -21.94 5.93
C PRO A 67 -0.55 -21.90 4.68
N GLY A 68 0.04 -22.16 3.52
CA GLY A 68 -0.66 -22.20 2.24
C GLY A 68 -0.62 -20.89 1.45
N LEU A 69 -0.12 -19.79 2.02
CA LEU A 69 0.16 -18.58 1.25
C LEU A 69 1.19 -18.84 0.16
N GLN A 70 0.99 -18.20 -0.99
CA GLN A 70 1.88 -18.28 -2.14
C GLN A 70 2.50 -16.91 -2.37
N PHE A 71 3.76 -16.76 -1.97
CA PHE A 71 4.49 -15.52 -2.22
C PHE A 71 5.15 -15.52 -3.59
N GLN A 72 4.99 -14.43 -4.32
CA GLN A 72 5.82 -14.08 -5.47
C GLN A 72 6.78 -12.98 -5.04
N SER A 73 8.08 -13.28 -5.01
CA SER A 73 9.07 -12.24 -4.78
C SER A 73 9.26 -11.38 -6.02
N VAL A 74 9.47 -10.08 -5.79
CA VAL A 74 9.81 -9.08 -6.81
C VAL A 74 11.07 -8.33 -6.37
N GLU A 75 11.78 -7.73 -7.32
CA GLU A 75 13.00 -6.97 -7.04
C GLU A 75 12.93 -5.59 -7.69
N GLY A 76 13.09 -4.53 -6.91
CA GLY A 76 13.11 -3.16 -7.41
C GLY A 76 11.74 -2.70 -7.93
N ASP A 77 11.75 -1.74 -8.85
CA ASP A 77 10.50 -1.25 -9.44
C ASP A 77 9.90 -2.27 -10.40
N TRP A 78 8.59 -2.38 -10.41
CA TRP A 78 7.87 -3.30 -11.28
C TRP A 78 6.44 -2.84 -11.54
N SER A 79 5.80 -3.40 -12.56
CA SER A 79 4.43 -3.05 -12.93
C SER A 79 3.58 -4.32 -13.02
N PRO A 80 2.59 -4.54 -12.12
CA PRO A 80 1.71 -5.71 -12.21
C PRO A 80 0.83 -5.68 -13.46
N VAL A 81 0.36 -4.49 -13.84
CA VAL A 81 -0.52 -4.25 -14.98
C VAL A 81 -0.26 -2.87 -15.58
N PRO A 82 -0.61 -2.62 -16.85
CA PRO A 82 -0.48 -1.30 -17.45
C PRO A 82 -1.18 -0.21 -16.61
N GLY A 83 -0.46 0.89 -16.34
CA GLY A 83 -0.96 2.00 -15.55
C GLY A 83 -0.78 1.87 -14.05
N VAL A 84 -0.30 0.73 -13.53
CA VAL A 84 0.06 0.54 -12.11
C VAL A 84 1.55 0.25 -12.01
N ASP A 85 2.29 1.17 -11.40
CA ASP A 85 3.71 1.02 -11.13
C ASP A 85 3.95 0.92 -9.63
N MET A 86 4.57 -0.19 -9.22
CA MET A 86 5.09 -0.38 -7.88
C MET A 86 6.52 0.14 -7.84
N MET A 87 6.78 1.08 -6.94
CA MET A 87 8.05 1.77 -6.79
C MET A 87 8.77 1.26 -5.56
N PHE A 88 9.99 0.77 -5.72
CA PHE A 88 10.83 0.41 -4.60
C PHE A 88 11.23 1.66 -3.81
N THR A 89 10.75 1.74 -2.57
CA THR A 89 10.89 2.91 -1.68
C THR A 89 11.33 2.46 -0.29
N PRO A 90 12.50 1.83 -0.18
CA PRO A 90 12.97 1.28 1.07
C PRO A 90 13.30 2.37 2.09
N GLY A 91 13.28 2.01 3.36
CA GLY A 91 13.66 2.89 4.46
C GLY A 91 12.75 2.73 5.67
N HIS A 92 11.42 2.78 5.48
CA HIS A 92 10.48 2.41 6.55
C HIS A 92 10.76 0.97 7.01
N THR A 93 10.72 0.06 6.05
CA THR A 93 11.30 -1.28 6.12
C THR A 93 12.32 -1.48 5.00
N PRO A 94 13.19 -2.52 5.07
CA PRO A 94 14.19 -2.79 4.04
C PRO A 94 13.62 -2.99 2.64
N GLY A 95 12.44 -3.61 2.52
CA GLY A 95 11.79 -3.88 1.25
C GLY A 95 10.48 -3.11 1.00
N HIS A 96 10.27 -1.97 1.67
CA HIS A 96 9.07 -1.16 1.47
C HIS A 96 8.90 -0.72 -0.01
N GLN A 97 7.66 -0.71 -0.51
CA GLN A 97 7.30 -0.19 -1.83
C GLN A 97 6.05 0.70 -1.83
N SER A 98 6.10 1.76 -2.64
CA SER A 98 5.03 2.71 -2.93
C SER A 98 4.33 2.37 -4.26
N MET A 99 3.22 3.03 -4.59
CA MET A 99 2.47 2.74 -5.80
C MET A 99 2.04 4.01 -6.54
N LEU A 100 2.28 4.07 -7.84
CA LEU A 100 1.77 5.11 -8.73
C LEU A 100 0.73 4.50 -9.67
N VAL A 101 -0.47 5.08 -9.68
CA VAL A 101 -1.57 4.67 -10.55
C VAL A 101 -1.86 5.78 -11.54
N ARG A 102 -1.73 5.49 -12.83
CA ARG A 102 -2.08 6.38 -13.93
C ARG A 102 -3.41 5.95 -14.55
N PHE A 103 -4.29 6.92 -14.73
CA PHE A 103 -5.59 6.74 -15.36
C PHE A 103 -5.58 7.37 -16.74
N GLU A 104 -6.37 6.85 -17.67
CA GLU A 104 -6.40 7.36 -19.05
C GLU A 104 -6.85 8.82 -19.14
N ASN A 105 -7.85 9.21 -18.35
CA ASN A 105 -8.47 10.53 -18.41
C ASN A 105 -8.63 11.19 -17.03
N ALA A 106 -7.79 10.81 -16.06
CA ALA A 106 -7.83 11.39 -14.73
C ALA A 106 -6.42 11.60 -14.17
N ARG A 107 -6.34 12.47 -13.16
CA ARG A 107 -5.10 12.78 -12.45
C ARG A 107 -4.51 11.49 -11.84
N PRO A 108 -3.21 11.19 -12.05
CA PRO A 108 -2.55 10.05 -11.41
C PRO A 108 -2.59 10.14 -9.89
N TRP A 109 -2.58 8.99 -9.21
CA TRP A 109 -2.50 8.90 -7.75
C TRP A 109 -1.19 8.25 -7.34
N LEU A 110 -0.49 8.86 -6.40
CA LEU A 110 0.73 8.33 -5.79
C LEU A 110 0.43 7.95 -4.34
N PHE A 111 0.44 6.66 -4.07
CA PHE A 111 0.29 6.07 -2.75
C PHE A 111 1.68 5.92 -2.12
N THR A 112 1.96 6.71 -1.09
CA THR A 112 3.25 6.69 -0.39
C THR A 112 3.32 5.61 0.67
N TRP A 113 2.17 5.15 1.18
CA TRP A 113 2.05 4.22 2.30
C TRP A 113 2.90 4.66 3.48
N ASP A 114 3.85 3.85 3.94
CA ASP A 114 4.61 4.12 5.16
C ASP A 114 6.00 4.69 4.86
N ALA A 115 6.37 4.84 3.58
CA ALA A 115 7.48 5.71 3.19
C ALA A 115 7.19 7.18 3.55
N VAL A 116 5.90 7.57 3.54
CA VAL A 116 5.41 8.83 4.11
C VAL A 116 4.00 8.60 4.67
N CYS A 117 3.89 8.45 5.99
CA CYS A 117 2.66 8.00 6.63
C CYS A 117 1.50 9.01 6.60
N THR A 118 1.78 10.32 6.61
CA THR A 118 0.75 11.38 6.66
C THR A 118 1.13 12.62 5.86
N GLN A 119 0.15 13.49 5.61
CA GLN A 119 0.40 14.81 5.00
C GLN A 119 1.36 15.66 5.84
N GLU A 120 1.31 15.55 7.17
CA GLU A 120 2.24 16.25 8.05
C GLU A 120 3.68 15.79 7.80
N HIS A 121 3.95 14.48 7.76
CA HIS A 121 5.26 13.93 7.40
C HIS A 121 5.72 14.40 6.03
N TRP A 122 4.81 14.48 5.05
CA TRP A 122 5.13 15.02 3.74
C TRP A 122 5.62 16.47 3.82
N ILE A 123 4.90 17.33 4.54
CA ILE A 123 5.20 18.77 4.64
C ILE A 123 6.47 19.00 5.46
N SER A 124 6.59 18.36 6.63
CA SER A 124 7.72 18.52 7.55
C SER A 124 8.98 17.80 7.06
N GLN A 125 8.84 16.84 6.15
CA GLN A 125 9.88 15.89 5.75
C GLN A 125 10.43 15.07 6.91
N ASP A 126 9.61 14.88 7.94
CA ASP A 126 9.84 13.88 8.97
C ASP A 126 9.67 12.48 8.35
N LEU A 127 10.63 11.60 8.65
CA LEU A 127 10.66 10.24 8.11
C LEU A 127 9.87 9.25 8.98
N GLY A 128 9.39 9.69 10.15
CA GLY A 128 8.67 8.83 11.08
C GLY A 128 9.52 7.65 11.56
N ALA A 129 8.86 6.52 11.86
CA ALA A 129 9.54 5.28 12.21
C ALA A 129 10.22 4.69 10.96
N THR A 130 11.54 4.50 11.02
CA THR A 130 12.34 4.02 9.88
C THR A 130 13.43 3.07 10.32
N ALA A 131 13.60 1.98 9.57
CA ALA A 131 14.71 1.03 9.73
C ALA A 131 16.05 1.58 9.18
N ASP A 132 16.00 2.46 8.16
CA ASP A 132 17.17 3.08 7.55
C ASP A 132 16.88 4.51 7.09
N VAL A 133 17.45 5.48 7.81
CA VAL A 133 17.28 6.93 7.58
C VAL A 133 17.79 7.36 6.19
N GLY A 134 18.90 6.78 5.73
CA GLY A 134 19.50 7.15 4.44
C GLY A 134 18.62 6.72 3.28
N ARG A 135 18.16 5.47 3.31
CA ARG A 135 17.23 4.92 2.31
C ARG A 135 15.88 5.62 2.37
N ALA A 136 15.32 5.85 3.56
CA ALA A 136 14.07 6.57 3.72
C ALA A 136 14.15 7.99 3.14
N ARG A 137 15.26 8.72 3.37
CA ARG A 137 15.47 10.05 2.80
C ARG A 137 15.55 10.00 1.27
N ALA A 138 16.25 9.02 0.70
CA ALA A 138 16.32 8.83 -0.75
C ALA A 138 14.94 8.53 -1.35
N SER A 139 14.17 7.64 -0.71
CA SER A 139 12.79 7.31 -1.08
C SER A 139 11.87 8.52 -1.03
N LEU A 140 11.93 9.33 0.03
CA LEU A 140 11.17 10.58 0.14
C LEU A 140 11.50 11.56 -1.01
N THR A 141 12.79 11.76 -1.30
CA THR A 141 13.21 12.63 -2.40
C THR A 141 12.64 12.15 -3.73
N ARG A 142 12.78 10.84 -4.01
CA ARG A 142 12.24 10.23 -5.22
C ARG A 142 10.72 10.37 -5.34
N LEU A 143 9.99 10.12 -4.26
CA LEU A 143 8.52 10.28 -4.23
C LEU A 143 8.10 11.73 -4.50
N ARG A 144 8.87 12.71 -4.01
CA ARG A 144 8.63 14.14 -4.28
C ARG A 144 8.85 14.52 -5.73
N GLU A 145 9.90 14.01 -6.36
CA GLU A 145 10.17 14.20 -7.78
C GLU A 145 9.02 13.62 -8.62
N VAL A 146 8.66 12.35 -8.38
CA VAL A 146 7.57 11.68 -9.09
C VAL A 146 6.23 12.39 -8.89
N ALA A 147 5.91 12.82 -7.67
CA ALA A 147 4.68 13.57 -7.42
C ALA A 147 4.63 14.89 -8.21
N ALA A 148 5.76 15.57 -8.36
CA ALA A 148 5.86 16.82 -9.12
C ALA A 148 5.73 16.58 -10.63
N ASP A 149 6.47 15.60 -11.15
CA ASP A 149 6.51 15.28 -12.59
C ASP A 149 5.15 14.78 -13.10
N GLU A 150 4.53 13.86 -12.35
CA GLU A 150 3.23 13.28 -12.67
C GLU A 150 2.06 14.20 -12.28
N LYS A 151 2.35 15.26 -11.53
CA LYS A 151 1.35 16.12 -10.88
C LYS A 151 0.33 15.29 -10.09
N ALA A 152 0.78 14.22 -9.46
CA ALA A 152 -0.08 13.20 -8.86
C ALA A 152 -0.83 13.71 -7.61
N LYS A 153 -2.00 13.13 -7.34
CA LYS A 153 -2.66 13.24 -6.03
C LYS A 153 -1.94 12.31 -5.05
N LEU A 154 -1.53 12.82 -3.90
CA LEU A 154 -0.89 12.02 -2.86
C LEU A 154 -1.93 11.29 -2.02
N ILE A 155 -1.69 10.00 -1.75
CA ILE A 155 -2.44 9.16 -0.82
C ILE A 155 -1.47 8.61 0.21
N PHE A 156 -1.75 8.79 1.49
CA PHE A 156 -0.86 8.42 2.59
C PHE A 156 -1.41 7.20 3.35
N GLY A 157 -0.53 6.33 3.86
CA GLY A 157 -0.94 5.07 4.51
C GLY A 157 -1.75 5.26 5.79
N HIS A 158 -1.39 6.26 6.61
CA HIS A 158 -1.91 6.44 7.97
C HIS A 158 -2.58 7.81 8.21
N ASP A 159 -2.92 8.54 7.14
CA ASP A 159 -3.62 9.82 7.27
C ASP A 159 -5.14 9.61 7.38
N MET A 160 -5.63 9.40 8.60
CA MET A 160 -7.04 9.09 8.84
C MET A 160 -7.98 10.21 8.37
N ALA A 161 -7.58 11.47 8.51
CA ALA A 161 -8.36 12.60 8.03
C ALA A 161 -8.50 12.58 6.50
N GLN A 162 -7.43 12.20 5.79
CA GLN A 162 -7.49 11.98 4.34
C GLN A 162 -8.44 10.83 3.98
N TRP A 163 -8.35 9.68 4.67
CA TRP A 163 -9.22 8.53 4.40
C TRP A 163 -10.71 8.84 4.64
N GLU A 164 -11.03 9.54 5.73
CA GLU A 164 -12.38 10.02 6.01
C GLU A 164 -12.89 10.93 4.89
N ALA A 165 -12.08 11.88 4.44
CA ALA A 165 -12.45 12.80 3.36
C ALA A 165 -12.61 12.09 1.99
N LEU A 166 -11.82 11.05 1.72
CA LEU A 166 -11.94 10.23 0.49
C LEU A 166 -13.20 9.35 0.50
N GLY A 167 -13.58 8.87 1.68
CA GLY A 167 -14.77 8.06 1.91
C GLY A 167 -16.07 8.87 1.86
N MET A 168 -16.02 10.18 1.68
CA MET A 168 -17.20 11.05 1.56
C MET A 168 -17.44 11.47 0.10
N ASP A 169 -18.69 11.49 -0.33
CA ASP A 169 -19.10 12.12 -1.60
C ASP A 169 -19.14 13.65 -1.48
N GLN A 170 -19.45 14.34 -2.58
CA GLN A 170 -19.48 15.82 -2.60
C GLN A 170 -20.56 16.45 -1.68
N SER A 171 -21.47 15.64 -1.14
CA SER A 171 -22.51 16.03 -0.18
C SER A 171 -22.15 15.72 1.28
N GLY A 172 -21.00 15.08 1.52
CA GLY A 172 -20.56 14.66 2.85
C GLY A 172 -21.17 13.32 3.32
N GLY A 173 -21.82 12.56 2.42
CA GLY A 173 -22.31 11.21 2.70
C GLY A 173 -21.25 10.14 2.40
N PRO A 174 -21.30 8.94 3.01
CA PRO A 174 -20.34 7.88 2.71
C PRO A 174 -20.45 7.45 1.24
N ARG A 175 -19.32 7.47 0.52
CA ARG A 175 -19.21 7.06 -0.87
C ARG A 175 -19.10 5.54 -0.95
N LEU A 176 -20.24 4.87 -1.07
CA LEU A 176 -20.26 3.46 -1.49
C LEU A 176 -19.91 3.39 -2.97
N VAL A 177 -18.80 2.74 -3.31
CA VAL A 177 -18.52 2.36 -4.71
C VAL A 177 -19.35 1.12 -5.00
N ALA A 178 -20.65 1.29 -5.26
CA ALA A 178 -21.47 0.22 -5.80
C ALA A 178 -22.56 0.76 -6.73
N SER A 179 -22.58 0.13 -7.91
CA SER A 179 -23.54 0.16 -9.02
C SER A 179 -23.39 1.25 -10.07
N ASP A 180 -23.33 0.73 -11.30
CA ASP A 180 -23.10 1.35 -12.60
C ASP A 180 -24.00 2.55 -12.92
N GLU A 181 -23.41 3.56 -13.57
CA GLU A 181 -24.05 4.41 -14.58
C GLU A 181 -23.09 4.68 -15.74
#